data_AF-A0A094ZUH3-F1
#
_entry.id   AF-A0A094ZUH3-F1
#
_cell.length_a   1.000
_cell.length_b   1.000
_cell.length_c   1.000
_cell.angle_alpha   90.00
_cell.angle_beta   90.00
_cell.angle_gamma   90.00
#
_symmetry.space_group_name_H-M   'P 1'
#
loop_
_entity.id
_entity.type
_entity.pdbx_description
1 polymer ?
#
loop_
_entity_poly.entity_id
_entity_poly.type
_entity_poly.pdbx_seq_one_letter_code
_entity_poly.pdbx_strand_id
1 'polypeptide(L)'
;IATYSKRYVYLNVCLRKDIHWIFVVADISVPIIGIDLLQHQNLLIDTRKRRLVDGNTNLSVCVTFFSGCRLSPVTIKRTIDPLYQPLLGKYPGIQQTQPKLPCVTSNVT
;
A
#
# COMPACT_ATOMS: atom_id res chain seq x y z
N ILE A 1 8.59 -4.33 12.93
CA ILE A 1 8.48 -2.87 12.85
C ILE A 1 8.47 -2.37 14.29
N ALA A 2 9.41 -1.49 14.68
CA ALA A 2 9.39 -0.94 16.03
C ALA A 2 8.18 0.00 16.17
N THR A 3 7.35 -0.21 17.18
CA THR A 3 6.17 0.61 17.48
C THR A 3 6.34 1.28 18.83
N TYR A 4 6.05 2.56 18.90
CA TYR A 4 6.38 3.38 20.08
C TYR A 4 5.16 3.75 20.90
N SER A 5 4.06 4.11 20.25
CA SER A 5 2.84 4.57 20.94
C SER A 5 1.65 4.61 19.99
N LYS A 6 0.49 4.96 20.53
CA LYS A 6 -0.70 5.33 19.76
C LYS A 6 -0.93 6.83 19.89
N ARG A 7 -1.29 7.50 18.80
CA ARG A 7 -1.60 8.93 18.79
C ARG A 7 -2.87 9.22 18.01
N TYR A 8 -3.66 10.14 18.52
CA TYR A 8 -4.82 10.67 17.82
C TYR A 8 -4.35 11.67 16.76
N VAL A 9 -4.76 11.47 15.51
CA VAL A 9 -4.32 12.30 14.38
C VAL A 9 -5.53 12.71 13.54
N TYR A 10 -5.46 13.92 13.03
CA TYR A 10 -6.37 14.47 12.04
C TYR A 10 -5.76 14.24 10.66
N LEU A 11 -6.40 13.42 9.84
CA LEU A 11 -5.92 13.08 8.51
C LEU A 11 -6.88 13.67 7.46
N ASN A 12 -6.38 14.65 6.70
CA ASN A 12 -7.09 15.18 5.54
C ASN A 12 -6.62 14.44 4.28
N VAL A 13 -7.52 13.70 3.65
CA VAL A 13 -7.27 12.96 2.39
C VAL A 13 -7.90 13.65 1.17
N CYS A 14 -8.21 14.94 1.27
CA CYS A 14 -8.82 15.76 0.23
C CYS A 14 -10.22 15.29 -0.23
N LEU A 15 -10.93 14.49 0.58
CA LEU A 15 -12.31 14.06 0.34
C LEU A 15 -13.35 14.97 1.01
N ARG A 16 -12.99 16.24 1.26
CA ARG A 16 -13.80 17.27 1.95
C ARG A 16 -14.28 16.90 3.37
N LYS A 17 -13.80 15.79 3.91
CA LYS A 17 -14.05 15.30 5.26
C LYS A 17 -12.72 14.94 5.90
N ASP A 18 -12.46 15.51 7.06
CA ASP A 18 -11.31 15.12 7.87
C ASP A 18 -11.59 13.76 8.54
N ILE A 19 -10.56 12.92 8.58
CA ILE A 19 -10.61 11.61 9.21
C ILE A 19 -9.97 11.72 10.58
N HIS A 20 -10.73 11.30 11.59
CA HIS A 20 -10.25 11.20 12.96
C HIS A 20 -9.92 9.75 13.28
N TRP A 21 -8.67 9.47 13.62
CA TRP A 21 -8.24 8.11 13.92
C TRP A 21 -7.05 8.05 14.88
N ILE A 22 -6.97 6.94 15.62
CA ILE A 22 -5.83 6.62 16.47
C ILE A 22 -4.83 5.80 15.66
N PHE A 23 -3.72 6.42 15.27
CA PHE A 23 -2.65 5.75 14.54
C PHE A 23 -1.59 5.18 15.49
N VAL A 24 -0.94 4.11 15.04
CA VAL A 24 0.26 3.58 15.69
C VAL A 24 1.48 4.35 15.17
N VAL A 25 2.25 4.91 16.09
CA VAL A 25 3.55 5.53 15.78
C VAL A 25 4.57 4.43 15.68
N ALA A 26 5.20 4.30 14.51
CA ALA A 26 6.13 3.24 14.19
C ALA A 26 7.34 3.77 13.43
N ASP A 27 8.48 3.08 13.55
CA ASP A 27 9.68 3.34 12.77
C ASP A 27 9.51 2.82 11.33
N ILE A 28 8.84 3.62 10.50
CA ILE A 28 8.59 3.33 9.09
C ILE A 28 8.83 4.57 8.25
N SER A 29 9.45 4.39 7.07
CA SER A 29 9.72 5.49 6.13
C SER A 29 8.50 5.95 5.34
N VAL A 30 7.50 5.08 5.19
CA VAL A 30 6.27 5.35 4.43
C VAL A 30 5.07 5.05 5.34
N PRO A 31 4.22 6.04 5.63
CA PRO A 31 2.99 5.83 6.38
C PRO A 31 2.05 4.84 5.67
N ILE A 32 1.38 3.99 6.44
CA ILE A 32 0.46 2.97 5.92
C ILE A 32 -0.94 3.26 6.43
N ILE A 33 -1.91 3.25 5.52
CA ILE A 33 -3.34 3.30 5.86
C ILE A 33 -3.87 1.87 5.89
N GLY A 34 -4.40 1.46 7.05
CA GLY A 34 -4.99 0.15 7.24
C GLY A 34 -6.39 0.04 6.66
N ILE A 35 -6.82 -1.19 6.39
CA ILE A 35 -8.16 -1.49 5.87
C ILE A 35 -9.27 -1.24 6.91
N ASP A 36 -8.92 -1.32 8.19
CA ASP A 36 -9.76 -0.95 9.33
C ASP A 36 -10.24 0.51 9.23
N LEU A 37 -9.32 1.43 8.92
CA LEU A 37 -9.65 2.84 8.72
C LEU A 37 -10.56 3.01 7.50
N LEU A 38 -10.23 2.33 6.40
CA LEU A 38 -11.00 2.42 5.16
C LEU A 38 -12.43 1.93 5.37
N GLN A 39 -12.60 0.80 6.04
CA GLN A 39 -13.93 0.26 6.36
C GLN A 39 -14.70 1.21 7.28
N HIS A 40 -14.06 1.72 8.34
CA HIS A 40 -14.71 2.64 9.27
C HIS A 40 -15.18 3.94 8.59
N GLN A 41 -14.43 4.46 7.62
CA GLN A 41 -14.77 5.69 6.91
C GLN A 41 -15.55 5.46 5.61
N ASN A 42 -15.95 4.21 5.32
CA ASN A 42 -16.57 3.82 4.05
C ASN A 42 -15.77 4.27 2.81
N LEU A 43 -14.45 4.12 2.86
CA LEU A 43 -13.53 4.47 1.78
C LEU A 43 -13.22 3.24 0.93
N LEU A 44 -13.32 3.39 -0.39
CA LEU A 44 -13.06 2.35 -1.38
C LEU A 44 -11.80 2.70 -2.17
N ILE A 45 -10.92 1.72 -2.34
CA ILE A 45 -9.76 1.84 -3.21
C ILE A 45 -10.12 1.33 -4.60
N ASP A 46 -10.12 2.21 -5.59
CA ASP A 46 -10.20 1.83 -7.00
C ASP A 46 -8.80 1.86 -7.60
N THR A 47 -8.20 0.67 -7.64
CA THR A 47 -6.82 0.46 -8.14
C THR A 47 -6.71 0.68 -9.64
N ARG A 48 -7.78 0.40 -10.40
CA ARG A 48 -7.79 0.54 -11.86
C ARG A 48 -7.70 2.02 -12.26
N LYS A 49 -8.47 2.87 -11.58
CA LYS A 49 -8.48 4.31 -11.83
C LYS A 49 -7.59 5.09 -10.86
N ARG A 50 -6.81 4.38 -10.02
CA ARG A 50 -5.86 4.95 -9.06
C ARG A 50 -6.49 6.05 -8.23
N ARG A 51 -7.64 5.76 -7.63
CA ARG A 51 -8.40 6.73 -6.85
C ARG A 51 -8.85 6.13 -5.52
N LEU A 52 -8.95 7.00 -4.52
CA LEU A 52 -9.66 6.72 -3.28
C LEU A 52 -11.04 7.33 -3.40
N VAL A 53 -12.09 6.54 -3.17
CA VAL A 53 -13.49 6.93 -3.34
C VAL A 53 -14.17 6.90 -1.98
N ASP A 54 -14.91 7.96 -1.64
CA ASP A 54 -15.83 7.96 -0.50
C ASP A 54 -17.14 7.28 -0.92
N GLY A 55 -17.48 6.17 -0.27
CA GLY A 55 -18.69 5.41 -0.54
C GLY A 55 -19.98 6.12 -0.13
N ASN A 56 -19.91 7.17 0.70
CA ASN A 56 -21.08 7.94 1.10
C ASN A 56 -21.40 9.05 0.09
N THR A 57 -20.37 9.76 -0.39
CA THR A 57 -20.53 10.95 -1.25
C THR A 57 -20.20 10.70 -2.71
N ASN A 58 -19.61 9.55 -3.04
CA ASN A 58 -19.02 9.23 -4.35
C ASN A 58 -17.93 10.21 -4.81
N LEU A 59 -17.44 11.07 -3.91
CA LEU A 59 -16.28 11.90 -4.18
C LEU A 59 -15.04 11.02 -4.29
N SER A 60 -14.13 11.38 -5.17
CA SER A 60 -12.89 10.64 -5.34
C SER A 60 -11.70 11.56 -5.49
N VAL A 61 -10.58 11.14 -4.90
CA VAL A 61 -9.28 11.78 -5.08
C VAL A 61 -8.36 10.84 -5.85
N CYS A 62 -7.64 11.39 -6.83
CA CYS A 62 -6.63 10.63 -7.57
C CYS A 62 -5.42 10.42 -6.66
N VAL A 63 -4.97 9.17 -6.53
CA VAL A 63 -3.80 8.81 -5.74
C VAL A 63 -2.60 8.81 -6.69
N THR A 64 -1.63 9.68 -6.41
CA THR A 64 -0.37 9.69 -7.15
C THR A 64 0.60 8.68 -6.54
N PHE A 65 1.37 8.01 -7.39
CA PHE A 65 2.51 7.25 -6.90
C PHE A 65 3.59 8.24 -6.48
N PHE A 66 4.05 8.14 -5.23
CA PHE A 66 5.33 8.73 -4.87
C PHE A 66 6.43 8.03 -5.67
N SER A 67 7.05 8.74 -6.61
CA SER A 67 8.10 8.25 -7.52
C SER A 67 9.37 7.78 -6.79
N GLY A 68 9.49 8.05 -5.48
CA GLY A 68 10.55 7.53 -4.62
C GLY A 68 10.30 6.11 -4.07
N CYS A 69 9.07 5.60 -4.17
CA CYS A 69 8.75 4.24 -3.75
C CYS A 69 9.04 3.28 -4.90
N ARG A 70 10.18 2.57 -4.84
CA ARG A 70 10.30 1.34 -5.61
C ARG A 70 9.22 0.40 -5.09
N LEU A 71 8.14 0.21 -5.86
CA LEU A 71 7.26 -0.94 -5.72
C LEU A 71 8.08 -2.17 -6.15
N SER A 72 9.05 -2.55 -5.34
CA SER A 72 9.54 -3.92 -5.38
C SER A 72 8.43 -4.74 -4.75
N PRO A 73 7.98 -5.84 -5.37
CA PRO A 73 7.37 -6.90 -4.59
C PRO A 73 8.33 -7.16 -3.44
N VAL A 74 7.95 -6.78 -2.23
CA VAL A 74 8.81 -6.98 -1.08
C VAL A 74 8.79 -8.48 -0.85
N THR A 75 9.73 -9.18 -1.45
CA THR A 75 10.17 -10.45 -0.88
C THR A 75 10.82 -10.03 0.44
N ILE A 76 10.07 -10.14 1.54
CA ILE A 76 10.58 -9.89 2.90
C ILE A 76 11.59 -11.01 3.18
N LYS A 77 12.78 -10.95 2.58
CA LYS A 77 13.87 -11.90 2.85
C LYS A 77 14.32 -11.84 4.32
N ARG A 78 14.01 -10.74 5.02
CA ARG A 78 14.56 -10.43 6.34
C ARG A 78 13.69 -10.89 7.52
N THR A 79 12.55 -11.53 7.28
CA THR A 79 11.67 -12.03 8.36
C THR A 79 10.77 -13.17 7.88
N ILE A 80 11.32 -14.14 7.15
CA ILE A 80 10.60 -15.41 6.95
C ILE A 80 10.83 -16.23 8.21
N ASP A 81 9.76 -16.43 8.99
CA ASP A 81 9.74 -17.35 10.11
C ASP A 81 10.33 -18.70 9.66
N PRO A 82 11.29 -19.30 10.42
CA PRO A 82 11.94 -20.56 10.07
C PRO A 82 10.98 -21.68 9.65
N LEU A 83 9.74 -21.67 10.18
CA LEU A 83 8.70 -22.63 9.85
C LEU A 83 8.33 -22.65 8.36
N TYR A 84 8.43 -21.52 7.66
CA TYR A 84 8.01 -21.40 6.25
C TYR A 84 9.17 -21.47 5.26
N GLN A 85 10.42 -21.48 5.72
CA GLN A 85 11.59 -21.60 4.83
C GLN A 85 11.58 -22.89 3.98
N PRO A 86 11.25 -24.07 4.53
CA PRO A 86 11.20 -25.30 3.74
C PRO A 86 10.11 -25.25 2.66
N LEU A 87 8.97 -24.61 2.94
CA LEU A 87 7.86 -24.47 2.00
C LEU A 87 8.24 -23.57 0.83
N LEU A 88 8.90 -22.45 1.11
CA LEU A 88 9.36 -21.52 0.07
C LEU A 88 10.48 -22.12 -0.79
N GLY A 89 11.32 -22.97 -0.20
CA GLY A 89 12.32 -23.75 -0.93
C GLY A 89 11.72 -24.70 -1.97
N LYS A 90 10.47 -25.17 -1.77
CA LYS A 90 9.76 -26.01 -2.76
C LYS A 90 9.30 -25.24 -4.00
N TYR A 91 9.16 -23.92 -3.91
CA TYR A 91 8.61 -23.08 -4.99
C TYR A 91 9.50 -21.87 -5.29
N PRO A 92 10.72 -22.10 -5.80
CA PRO A 92 11.69 -21.03 -6.03
C PRO A 92 11.23 -20.00 -7.08
N GLY A 93 10.33 -20.38 -8.00
CA GLY A 93 9.74 -19.48 -8.99
C GLY A 93 8.88 -18.36 -8.40
N ILE A 94 8.36 -18.53 -7.18
CA ILE A 94 7.57 -17.51 -6.48
C ILE A 94 8.47 -16.35 -6.00
N GLN A 95 9.75 -16.64 -5.74
CA GLN A 95 10.74 -15.66 -5.30
C GLN A 95 11.49 -14.98 -6.46
N GLN A 96 11.26 -15.42 -7.71
CA GLN A 96 11.86 -14.81 -8.88
C GLN A 96 11.18 -13.47 -9.18
N THR A 97 11.91 -12.38 -9.00
CA THR A 97 11.55 -11.10 -9.61
C THR A 97 11.49 -11.31 -11.12
N GLN A 98 10.34 -11.01 -11.75
CA GLN A 98 10.22 -11.12 -13.20
C GLN A 98 11.37 -10.36 -13.89
N PRO A 99 11.98 -10.90 -14.96
CA PRO A 99 12.90 -10.15 -15.80
C PRO A 99 12.23 -8.83 -16.20
N LYS A 100 12.97 -7.71 -16.15
CA LYS A 100 12.50 -6.46 -16.75
C LYS A 100 12.25 -6.73 -18.23
N LEU A 101 10.98 -6.92 -18.61
CA LEU A 101 10.61 -6.89 -20.00
C LEU A 101 10.89 -5.46 -20.51
N PRO A 102 11.62 -5.29 -21.63
CA PRO A 102 11.85 -3.97 -22.19
C PRO A 102 10.50 -3.32 -22.46
N CYS A 103 10.38 -2.04 -22.10
CA CYS A 103 9.19 -1.25 -22.37
C CYS A 103 8.93 -1.23 -23.89
N VAL A 104 7.81 -1.83 -24.30
CA VAL A 104 7.34 -1.74 -25.69
C VAL A 104 6.77 -0.34 -25.88
N THR A 105 7.50 0.52 -26.58
CA THR A 105 6.99 1.79 -27.08
C THR A 105 6.13 1.49 -28.30
N SER A 106 4.82 1.34 -28.10
CA SER A 106 3.89 1.34 -29.22
C SER A 106 3.75 2.76 -29.75
N ASN A 107 4.45 3.06 -30.84
CA ASN A 107 4.23 4.27 -31.61
C ASN A 107 3.00 4.02 -32.49
N VAL A 108 1.84 4.57 -32.10
CA VAL A 108 0.66 4.58 -32.96
C VAL A 108 0.81 5.77 -33.92
N THR A 109 0.80 5.47 -35.22
CA THR A 109 0.75 6.45 -36.33
C THR A 109 -0.68 6.93 -36.52
#